data_AF-A0A161M2M4-F1
#
_entry.id   AF-A0A161M2M4-F1
#
_cell.length_a   1.000
_cell.length_b   1.000
_cell.length_c   1.000
_cell.angle_alpha   90.00
_cell.angle_beta   90.00
_cell.angle_gamma   90.00
#
_symmetry.space_group_name_H-M   'P 1'
#
loop_
_entity.id
_entity.type
_entity.pdbx_description
1 polymer ?
#
loop_
_entity_poly.entity_id
_entity_poly.type
_entity_poly.pdbx_seq_one_letter_code
_entity_poly.pdbx_strand_id
1 'polypeptide(L)'
;THFLQTLCTVFGTCYQIAVSGDEISSYSKGFEDHLQIPLQPLMDNLESNTYEVFEKDPVKYTEYRHAIYQALLDRVPDDQADKIVQVVMVVGAGRGPLVNAALFAANSANRKIKCYAVEKNPNAIVTLYSLKAEEWGDKVEVVA
;
A
#
# COMPACT_ATOMS: atom_id res chain seq x y z
N THR A 1 -48.68 11.11 -24.16
CA THR A 1 -48.01 9.81 -23.90
C THR A 1 -46.62 9.75 -24.52
N HIS A 2 -46.43 10.12 -25.80
CA HIS A 2 -45.09 10.11 -26.46
C HIS A 2 -44.02 11.00 -25.79
N PHE A 3 -44.37 12.19 -25.30
CA PHE A 3 -43.41 13.14 -24.71
C PHE A 3 -42.79 12.66 -23.39
N LEU A 4 -43.59 12.04 -22.51
CA LEU A 4 -43.11 11.42 -21.26
C LEU A 4 -42.17 10.24 -21.55
N GLN A 5 -42.46 9.46 -22.58
CA GLN A 5 -41.63 8.32 -22.96
C GLN A 5 -40.27 8.79 -23.52
N THR A 6 -40.27 9.87 -24.31
CA THR A 6 -39.02 10.51 -24.75
C THR A 6 -38.22 11.07 -23.57
N LEU A 7 -38.87 11.73 -22.60
CA LEU A 7 -38.21 12.24 -21.39
C LEU A 7 -37.59 11.12 -20.54
N CYS A 8 -38.31 10.02 -20.27
CA CYS A 8 -37.76 8.88 -19.54
C CYS A 8 -36.56 8.27 -20.26
N THR A 9 -36.62 8.14 -21.59
CA THR A 9 -35.48 7.63 -22.37
C THR A 9 -34.29 8.57 -22.29
N VAL A 10 -34.49 9.89 -22.42
CA VAL A 10 -33.40 10.87 -22.31
C VAL A 10 -32.78 10.86 -20.91
N PHE A 11 -33.58 10.89 -19.85
CA PHE A 11 -33.07 10.81 -18.48
C PHE A 11 -32.36 9.48 -18.19
N GLY A 12 -32.90 8.36 -18.68
CA GLY A 12 -32.27 7.04 -18.55
C GLY A 12 -30.91 6.97 -19.26
N THR A 13 -30.83 7.50 -20.48
CA THR A 13 -29.57 7.55 -21.24
C THR A 13 -28.57 8.51 -20.59
N CYS A 14 -29.00 9.70 -20.16
CA CYS A 14 -28.14 10.64 -19.42
C CYS A 14 -27.63 10.03 -18.10
N TYR A 15 -28.46 9.29 -17.39
CA TYR A 15 -28.07 8.56 -16.18
C TYR A 15 -27.03 7.47 -16.49
N GLN A 16 -27.25 6.65 -17.51
CA GLN A 16 -26.29 5.62 -17.90
C GLN A 16 -24.93 6.20 -18.34
N ILE A 17 -24.94 7.34 -19.04
CA ILE A 17 -23.70 8.04 -19.44
C ILE A 17 -22.99 8.65 -18.22
N ALA A 18 -23.74 9.19 -17.25
CA ALA A 18 -23.17 9.81 -16.06
C ALA A 18 -22.62 8.80 -15.02
N VAL A 19 -23.05 7.54 -15.08
CA VAL A 19 -22.75 6.50 -14.08
C VAL A 19 -21.57 5.58 -14.51
N SER A 20 -20.80 5.93 -15.55
CA SER A 20 -19.49 5.31 -15.75
C SER A 20 -18.56 5.72 -14.59
N GLY A 21 -18.67 5.02 -13.46
CA GLY A 21 -18.02 5.39 -12.21
C GLY A 21 -16.57 4.93 -12.20
N ASP A 22 -15.66 5.84 -11.82
CA ASP A 22 -14.27 5.52 -11.55
C ASP A 22 -14.14 4.64 -10.29
N GLU A 23 -13.06 3.88 -10.15
CA GLU A 23 -12.82 2.96 -9.02
C GLU A 23 -12.95 3.66 -7.66
N ILE A 24 -12.52 4.92 -7.57
CA ILE A 24 -12.62 5.76 -6.37
C ILE A 24 -14.09 6.00 -6.00
N SER A 25 -14.94 6.26 -6.98
CA SER A 25 -16.39 6.50 -6.76
C SER A 25 -17.08 5.23 -6.25
N SER A 26 -16.72 4.08 -6.81
CA SER A 26 -17.21 2.78 -6.33
C SER A 26 -16.77 2.50 -4.89
N TYR A 27 -15.50 2.76 -4.56
CA TYR A 27 -14.95 2.56 -3.22
C TYR A 27 -15.54 3.53 -2.17
N SER A 28 -15.79 4.78 -2.56
CA SER A 28 -16.28 5.83 -1.66
C SER A 28 -17.80 5.75 -1.41
N LYS A 29 -18.50 4.87 -2.13
CA LYS A 29 -19.94 4.72 -2.04
C LYS A 29 -20.38 4.32 -0.64
N GLY A 30 -21.29 5.08 -0.05
CA GLY A 30 -21.77 4.93 1.32
C GLY A 30 -20.97 5.74 2.36
N PHE A 31 -19.87 6.39 1.96
CA PHE A 31 -19.13 7.33 2.81
C PHE A 31 -19.50 8.80 2.53
N GLU A 32 -20.36 9.07 1.55
CA GLU A 32 -20.83 10.42 1.28
C GLU A 32 -21.55 10.98 2.51
N ASP A 33 -21.09 12.15 2.97
CA ASP A 33 -21.59 12.84 4.17
C ASP A 33 -21.55 12.00 5.47
N HIS A 34 -20.73 10.95 5.51
CA HIS A 34 -20.53 10.13 6.70
C HIS A 34 -19.32 10.60 7.51
N LEU A 35 -19.58 11.22 8.67
CA LEU A 35 -18.52 11.67 9.57
C LEU A 35 -17.75 10.48 10.19
N GLN A 36 -16.43 10.51 10.07
CA GLN A 36 -15.54 9.51 10.67
C GLN A 36 -14.53 10.19 11.61
N ILE A 37 -14.20 9.52 12.70
CA ILE A 37 -13.14 9.97 13.61
C ILE A 37 -11.79 9.62 12.97
N PRO A 38 -10.84 10.57 12.86
CA PRO A 38 -9.51 10.28 12.34
C PRO A 38 -8.81 9.21 13.18
N LEU A 39 -8.25 8.19 12.50
CA LEU A 39 -7.49 7.13 13.16
C LEU A 39 -6.27 7.71 13.91
N GLN A 40 -5.90 7.07 15.03
CA GLN A 40 -4.72 7.42 15.84
C GLN A 40 -3.74 6.23 15.95
N PRO A 41 -3.03 5.83 14.87
CA PRO A 41 -2.22 4.61 14.85
C PRO A 41 -1.06 4.57 15.86
N LEU A 42 -0.64 5.73 16.36
CA LEU A 42 0.39 5.82 17.39
C LEU A 42 -0.16 5.48 18.78
N MET A 43 -1.36 5.98 19.09
CA MET A 43 -2.01 5.77 20.38
C MET A 43 -2.66 4.38 20.41
N ASP A 44 -3.39 4.03 19.35
CA ASP A 44 -4.20 2.82 19.27
C ASP A 44 -3.53 1.74 18.41
N ASN A 45 -3.70 0.48 18.81
CA ASN A 45 -3.31 -0.65 17.98
C ASN A 45 -4.42 -0.94 16.98
N LEU A 46 -4.17 -0.69 15.70
CA LEU A 46 -5.16 -0.88 14.64
C LEU A 46 -5.54 -2.36 14.48
N GLU A 47 -6.80 -2.59 14.11
CA GLU A 47 -7.35 -3.92 13.84
C GLU A 47 -6.92 -4.44 12.46
N SER A 48 -6.97 -5.76 12.29
CA SER A 48 -6.61 -6.43 11.03
C SER A 48 -7.41 -5.90 9.82
N ASN A 49 -8.70 -5.63 10.00
CA ASN A 49 -9.56 -5.11 8.94
C ASN A 49 -9.11 -3.72 8.46
N THR A 50 -8.61 -2.88 9.37
CA THR A 50 -8.10 -1.54 9.01
C THR A 50 -6.85 -1.65 8.14
N TYR A 51 -5.93 -2.57 8.45
CA TYR A 51 -4.76 -2.82 7.60
C TYR A 51 -5.16 -3.38 6.23
N GLU A 52 -6.16 -4.26 6.17
CA GLU A 52 -6.64 -4.80 4.89
C GLU A 52 -7.18 -3.69 3.98
N VAL A 53 -7.91 -2.72 4.55
CA VAL A 53 -8.35 -1.54 3.81
C VAL A 53 -7.16 -0.72 3.30
N PHE A 54 -6.12 -0.51 4.10
CA PHE A 54 -4.90 0.16 3.63
C PHE A 54 -4.17 -0.60 2.53
N GLU A 55 -4.24 -1.92 2.53
CA GLU A 55 -3.57 -2.78 1.54
C GLU A 55 -4.26 -2.81 0.18
N LYS A 56 -5.55 -2.41 0.12
CA LYS A 56 -6.33 -2.34 -1.12
C LYS A 56 -5.97 -1.18 -2.04
N ASP A 57 -5.12 -0.24 -1.61
CA ASP A 57 -4.65 0.87 -2.47
C ASP A 57 -3.40 0.46 -3.27
N PRO A 58 -3.54 0.10 -4.57
CA PRO A 58 -2.40 -0.35 -5.37
C PRO A 58 -1.47 0.80 -5.76
N VAL A 59 -1.99 2.03 -5.88
CA VAL A 59 -1.23 3.20 -6.33
C VAL A 59 -0.19 3.53 -5.27
N LYS A 60 -0.60 3.60 -4.00
CA LYS A 60 0.31 3.86 -2.88
C LYS A 60 1.54 2.94 -2.91
N TYR A 61 1.36 1.63 -2.93
CA TYR A 61 2.50 0.70 -2.90
C TYR A 61 3.30 0.67 -4.20
N THR A 62 2.70 1.05 -5.33
CA THR A 62 3.43 1.20 -6.60
C THR A 62 4.34 2.43 -6.55
N GLU A 63 3.85 3.55 -6.05
CA GLU A 63 4.65 4.76 -5.89
C GLU A 63 5.76 4.60 -4.84
N TYR A 64 5.49 3.93 -3.72
CA TYR A 64 6.55 3.59 -2.76
C TYR A 64 7.63 2.71 -3.38
N ARG A 65 7.25 1.70 -4.18
CA ARG A 65 8.22 0.86 -4.91
C ARG A 65 9.07 1.69 -5.85
N HIS A 66 8.45 2.57 -6.63
CA HIS A 66 9.15 3.42 -7.58
C HIS A 66 10.12 4.38 -6.87
N ALA A 67 9.67 5.04 -5.79
CA ALA A 67 10.52 5.94 -5.02
C ALA A 67 11.73 5.23 -4.41
N ILE A 68 11.55 4.04 -3.84
CA ILE A 68 12.64 3.23 -3.27
C ILE A 68 13.60 2.79 -4.38
N TYR A 69 13.09 2.36 -5.53
CA TYR A 69 13.90 1.94 -6.67
C TYR A 69 14.84 3.06 -7.12
N GLN A 70 14.31 4.28 -7.35
CA GLN A 70 15.13 5.42 -7.76
C GLN A 70 16.16 5.78 -6.69
N ALA A 71 15.76 5.81 -5.41
CA ALA A 71 16.68 6.09 -4.32
C ALA A 71 17.82 5.06 -4.21
N LEU A 72 17.57 3.78 -4.52
CA LEU A 72 18.61 2.75 -4.51
C LEU A 72 19.60 2.90 -5.67
N LEU A 73 19.13 3.29 -6.85
CA LEU A 73 20.00 3.57 -8.00
C LEU A 73 20.87 4.81 -7.75
N ASP A 74 20.30 5.87 -7.20
CA ASP A 74 21.02 7.12 -6.92
C ASP A 74 22.10 6.93 -5.85
N ARG A 75 21.86 6.05 -4.86
CA ARG A 75 22.78 5.84 -3.74
C ARG A 75 23.89 4.83 -4.01
N VAL A 76 23.66 3.89 -4.93
CA VAL A 76 24.63 2.84 -5.25
C VAL A 76 24.83 2.80 -6.76
N PRO A 77 25.98 3.26 -7.28
CA PRO A 77 26.28 3.16 -8.70
C PRO A 77 26.49 1.70 -9.13
N ASP A 78 26.36 1.44 -10.43
CA ASP A 78 26.35 0.07 -10.98
C ASP A 78 27.64 -0.72 -10.69
N ASP A 79 28.80 -0.06 -10.64
CA ASP A 79 30.10 -0.68 -10.35
C ASP A 79 30.23 -1.21 -8.91
N GLN A 80 29.33 -0.77 -8.03
CA GLN A 80 29.31 -1.09 -6.61
C GLN A 80 28.09 -1.90 -6.18
N ALA A 81 27.20 -2.25 -7.12
CA ALA A 81 25.96 -3.00 -6.87
C ALA A 81 26.18 -4.29 -6.06
N ASP A 82 27.29 -4.99 -6.30
CA ASP A 82 27.63 -6.22 -5.61
C ASP A 82 28.35 -6.04 -4.27
N LYS A 83 28.99 -4.88 -4.06
CA LYS A 83 29.86 -4.61 -2.91
C LYS A 83 29.10 -3.94 -1.78
N ILE A 84 28.17 -3.05 -2.13
CA ILE A 84 27.45 -2.23 -1.16
C ILE A 84 26.10 -2.87 -0.84
N VAL A 85 25.87 -3.09 0.46
CA VAL A 85 24.55 -3.44 0.99
C VAL A 85 23.95 -2.20 1.64
N GLN A 86 22.84 -1.68 1.11
CA GLN A 86 22.14 -0.55 1.72
C GLN A 86 21.26 -1.04 2.89
N VAL A 87 21.26 -0.30 3.98
CA VAL A 87 20.32 -0.55 5.09
C VAL A 87 19.04 0.24 4.83
N VAL A 88 17.91 -0.45 4.78
CA VAL A 88 16.58 0.14 4.63
C VAL A 88 15.78 -0.11 5.89
N MET A 89 15.13 0.91 6.44
CA MET A 89 14.27 0.77 7.61
C MET A 89 12.85 1.19 7.25
N VAL A 90 11.90 0.29 7.45
CA VAL A 90 10.48 0.57 7.33
C VAL A 90 9.95 0.85 8.74
N VAL A 91 9.70 2.13 9.03
CA VAL A 91 9.22 2.59 10.34
C VAL A 91 7.69 2.66 10.32
N GLY A 92 7.04 1.83 11.14
CA GLY A 92 5.60 1.56 11.04
C GLY A 92 5.32 0.54 9.94
N ALA A 93 5.92 -0.64 10.04
CA ALA A 93 5.85 -1.68 9.01
C ALA A 93 4.44 -2.29 8.84
N GLY A 94 3.55 -2.14 9.82
CA GLY A 94 2.22 -2.75 9.83
C GLY A 94 2.32 -4.25 9.59
N ARG A 95 1.56 -4.76 8.62
CA ARG A 95 1.58 -6.16 8.21
C ARG A 95 2.62 -6.50 7.12
N GLY A 96 3.53 -5.57 6.81
CA GLY A 96 4.65 -5.81 5.89
C GLY A 96 4.51 -5.40 4.41
N PRO A 97 3.45 -4.75 3.90
CA PRO A 97 3.37 -4.45 2.46
C PRO A 97 4.47 -3.48 1.98
N LEU A 98 4.91 -2.55 2.84
CA LEU A 98 6.05 -1.66 2.53
C LEU A 98 7.41 -2.37 2.61
N VAL A 99 7.52 -3.42 3.45
CA VAL A 99 8.71 -4.28 3.48
C VAL A 99 8.81 -5.05 2.16
N ASN A 100 7.70 -5.62 1.70
CA ASN A 100 7.60 -6.27 0.40
C ASN A 100 7.92 -5.31 -0.75
N ALA A 101 7.40 -4.07 -0.69
CA ALA A 101 7.73 -3.02 -1.65
C ALA A 101 9.25 -2.75 -1.71
N ALA A 102 9.92 -2.62 -0.56
CA ALA A 102 11.36 -2.40 -0.50
C ALA A 102 12.17 -3.56 -1.07
N LEU A 103 11.82 -4.81 -0.72
CA LEU A 103 12.48 -6.00 -1.25
C LEU A 103 12.30 -6.12 -2.76
N PHE A 104 11.09 -5.87 -3.26
CA PHE A 104 10.79 -5.87 -4.69
C PHE A 104 11.61 -4.80 -5.44
N ALA A 105 11.59 -3.56 -4.95
CA ALA A 105 12.34 -2.46 -5.54
C ALA A 105 13.84 -2.73 -5.58
N ALA A 106 14.40 -3.31 -4.51
CA ALA A 106 15.80 -3.69 -4.46
C ALA A 106 16.17 -4.78 -5.48
N ASN A 107 15.32 -5.81 -5.62
CA ASN A 107 15.49 -6.83 -6.64
C ASN A 107 15.42 -6.23 -8.06
N SER A 108 14.44 -5.35 -8.32
CA SER A 108 14.31 -4.66 -9.60
C SER A 108 15.49 -3.75 -9.92
N ALA A 109 16.04 -3.05 -8.93
CA ALA A 109 17.22 -2.18 -9.08
C ALA A 109 18.54 -2.96 -9.15
N ASN A 110 18.50 -4.29 -8.97
CA ASN A 110 19.68 -5.13 -8.77
C ASN A 110 20.63 -4.55 -7.70
N ARG A 111 20.07 -4.13 -6.55
CA ARG A 111 20.81 -3.59 -5.41
C ARG A 111 20.60 -4.47 -4.18
N LYS A 112 21.69 -4.70 -3.43
CA LYS A 112 21.63 -5.48 -2.18
C LYS A 112 21.11 -4.59 -1.05
N ILE A 113 20.12 -5.08 -0.31
CA ILE A 113 19.62 -4.41 0.89
C ILE A 113 19.58 -5.34 2.10
N LYS A 114 19.73 -4.75 3.29
CA LYS A 114 19.34 -5.34 4.57
C LYS A 114 18.19 -4.50 5.11
N CYS A 115 17.03 -5.11 5.33
CA CYS A 115 15.82 -4.39 5.72
C CYS A 115 15.54 -4.57 7.23
N TYR A 116 15.05 -3.52 7.88
CA TYR A 116 14.52 -3.56 9.25
C TYR A 116 13.05 -3.15 9.21
N ALA A 117 12.17 -4.01 9.70
CA ALA A 117 10.74 -3.75 9.83
C ALA A 117 10.46 -3.37 11.29
N VAL A 118 10.26 -2.06 11.54
CA VAL A 118 9.97 -1.54 12.88
C VAL A 118 8.46 -1.37 13.04
N GLU A 119 7.87 -2.04 14.03
CA GLU A 119 6.44 -1.96 14.30
C GLU A 119 6.17 -2.06 15.81
N LYS A 120 5.31 -1.20 16.35
CA LYS A 120 4.96 -1.22 17.78
C LYS A 120 3.79 -2.16 18.10
N ASN A 121 2.92 -2.40 17.12
CA ASN A 121 1.65 -3.06 17.33
C ASN A 121 1.88 -4.58 17.42
N PRO A 122 1.72 -5.20 18.61
CA PRO A 122 2.01 -6.62 18.80
C PRO A 122 1.17 -7.51 17.88
N ASN A 123 -0.04 -7.07 17.51
CA ASN A 123 -0.92 -7.82 16.61
C ASN A 123 -0.35 -7.90 15.19
N ALA A 124 0.27 -6.82 14.72
CA ALA A 124 0.89 -6.75 13.40
C ALA A 124 2.27 -7.45 13.38
N ILE A 125 3.02 -7.35 14.49
CA ILE A 125 4.31 -8.02 14.68
C ILE A 125 4.19 -9.55 14.47
N VAL A 126 3.09 -10.17 14.89
CA VAL A 126 2.85 -11.62 14.64
C VAL A 126 2.91 -11.92 13.15
N THR A 127 2.24 -11.11 12.31
CA THR A 127 2.28 -11.26 10.85
C THR A 127 3.70 -11.05 10.30
N LEU A 128 4.43 -10.06 10.82
CA LEU A 128 5.81 -9.79 10.38
C LEU A 128 6.76 -10.96 10.69
N TYR A 129 6.62 -11.62 11.85
CA TYR A 129 7.43 -12.78 12.18
C TYR A 129 7.09 -14.00 11.32
N SER A 130 5.80 -14.23 11.00
CA SER A 130 5.41 -15.27 10.04
C SER A 130 6.02 -15.01 8.66
N LEU A 131 5.91 -13.79 8.13
CA LEU A 131 6.51 -13.42 6.84
C LEU A 131 8.04 -13.52 6.88
N LYS A 132 8.68 -13.18 8.00
CA LYS A 132 10.12 -13.39 8.19
C LYS A 132 10.49 -14.87 8.10
N ALA A 133 9.74 -15.75 8.76
CA ALA A 133 10.04 -17.19 8.78
C ALA A 133 9.76 -17.87 7.43
N GLU A 134 8.70 -17.46 6.74
CA GLU A 134 8.22 -18.13 5.52
C GLU A 134 8.82 -17.54 4.23
N GLU A 135 9.02 -16.23 4.17
CA GLU A 135 9.37 -15.54 2.92
C GLU A 135 10.68 -14.74 2.99
N TRP A 136 10.85 -13.89 4.00
CA TRP A 136 11.95 -12.92 3.99
C TRP A 136 13.30 -13.47 4.46
N GLY A 137 13.27 -14.43 5.39
CA GLY A 137 14.44 -14.99 6.04
C GLY A 137 15.35 -13.91 6.65
N ASP A 138 16.66 -14.10 6.50
CA ASP A 138 17.66 -13.20 7.08
C ASP A 138 17.77 -11.83 6.39
N LYS A 139 17.06 -11.60 5.28
CA LYS A 139 17.07 -10.29 4.60
C LYS A 139 16.35 -9.22 5.40
N VAL A 140 15.41 -9.61 6.26
CA VAL A 140 14.60 -8.69 7.08
C VAL A 140 14.81 -8.98 8.57
N GLU A 141 15.07 -7.93 9.34
CA GLU A 141 15.03 -7.98 10.79
C GLU A 141 13.74 -7.31 11.31
N VAL A 142 13.00 -8.00 12.17
CA VAL A 142 11.79 -7.45 12.78
C VAL A 142 12.17 -6.83 14.12
N VAL A 143 11.85 -5.55 14.28
CA VAL A 143 12.12 -4.77 15.49
C VAL A 143 10.77 -4.37 16.09
N ALA A 144 10.49 -4.93 17.26
CA ALA A 144 9.29 -4.70 18.04
C ALA A 144 9.53 -3.66 19.16
#